data_AF-A0A950CYC5-F1
#
_entry.id   AF-A0A950CYC5-F1
#
_cell.length_a   1.000
_cell.length_b   1.000
_cell.length_c   1.000
_cell.angle_alpha   90.00
_cell.angle_beta   90.00
_cell.angle_gamma   90.00
#
_symmetry.space_group_name_H-M   'P 1'
#
loop_
_entity.id
_entity.type
_entity.pdbx_description
1 polymer ?
#
loop_
_entity_poly.entity_id
_entity_poly.type
_entity_poly.pdbx_seq_one_letter_code
_entity_poly.pdbx_strand_id
1 'polypeptide(L)'
;MLTYSIDNTVILRAASILGLSAITVVCLPAEEANAPAPRPVIKTQGFVPYSDAPIHYRSQQLGDPIAKLEKRLESGEIVLDYDPKFGYLKSVLKALNVPASSQTLVFSKTSFQFPNITPATPRALYYNDDIYIGRVHNGKFLEFISFDPMQGAIFYILDDQPSPHPVFERSEVDCVQCHVAPATHGVPGVMLRSVYTKASGVQAAGTPAFITGQESPMNQRWGGWYVTARSGPPVHMGNVTVAGSGVLTPVAKILPATLPSLRTALDTSAYLTDTSDIVAQLVLAHQTQMHNLITETNYKTRLALYAGPSDDRTDAVRNQFESPSEQLVRYMLFTNE
;
A
#
# COMPACT_ATOMS: atom_id res chain seq x y z
N MET A 1 -68.97 25.99 -18.73
CA MET A 1 -69.32 25.17 -19.90
C MET A 1 -69.02 23.72 -19.51
N LEU A 2 -70.08 22.96 -19.19
CA LEU A 2 -70.24 21.48 -19.05
C LEU A 2 -69.26 20.73 -18.08
N THR A 3 -69.59 20.38 -16.81
CA THR A 3 -70.48 19.31 -16.23
C THR A 3 -69.92 17.87 -16.46
N TYR A 4 -69.78 16.89 -15.54
CA TYR A 4 -70.56 16.27 -14.41
C TYR A 4 -69.54 15.39 -13.59
N SER A 5 -69.44 15.32 -12.24
CA SER A 5 -70.25 14.66 -11.16
C SER A 5 -70.44 13.12 -11.33
N ILE A 6 -70.39 12.18 -10.36
CA ILE A 6 -70.74 12.09 -8.92
C ILE A 6 -70.03 10.87 -8.25
N ASP A 7 -69.83 10.93 -6.93
CA ASP A 7 -69.56 9.85 -5.95
C ASP A 7 -70.56 8.65 -5.93
N ASN A 8 -70.18 7.51 -5.34
CA ASN A 8 -70.82 6.99 -4.11
C ASN A 8 -70.33 5.61 -3.64
N THR A 9 -70.24 5.51 -2.32
CA THR A 9 -70.00 4.35 -1.46
C THR A 9 -71.34 3.64 -1.12
N VAL A 10 -71.28 2.36 -0.70
CA VAL A 10 -71.98 1.73 0.47
C VAL A 10 -72.45 0.27 0.24
N ILE A 11 -71.81 -0.64 0.99
CA ILE A 11 -72.31 -1.72 1.88
C ILE A 11 -73.72 -2.35 1.65
N LEU A 12 -73.80 -3.70 1.70
CA LEU A 12 -74.67 -4.58 2.55
C LEU A 12 -75.15 -5.85 1.82
N ARG A 13 -74.93 -7.04 2.40
CA ARG A 13 -75.93 -7.85 3.14
C ARG A 13 -75.45 -9.29 3.41
N ALA A 14 -75.78 -9.76 4.61
CA ALA A 14 -75.55 -11.08 5.18
C ALA A 14 -76.77 -12.01 5.02
N ALA A 15 -76.56 -13.32 5.28
CA ALA A 15 -77.47 -14.44 5.64
C ALA A 15 -77.02 -15.73 4.90
N SER A 16 -76.90 -16.95 5.42
CA SER A 16 -77.48 -17.66 6.56
C SER A 16 -76.65 -18.90 6.95
N ILE A 17 -76.95 -19.40 8.15
CA ILE A 17 -76.43 -20.57 8.90
C ILE A 17 -76.72 -21.93 8.23
N LEU A 18 -75.77 -22.89 8.33
CA LEU A 18 -76.01 -24.31 8.69
C LEU A 18 -74.69 -25.06 8.85
N GLY A 19 -74.51 -25.73 9.99
CA GLY A 19 -73.29 -26.48 10.33
C GLY A 19 -73.22 -27.85 9.67
N LEU A 20 -72.03 -28.45 9.68
CA LEU A 20 -71.81 -29.88 9.87
C LEU A 20 -70.31 -30.14 10.11
N SER A 21 -70.06 -31.28 10.73
CA SER A 21 -68.89 -31.64 11.52
C SER A 21 -67.64 -32.07 10.74
N ALA A 22 -66.49 -31.91 11.41
CA ALA A 22 -65.29 -32.75 11.43
C ALA A 22 -64.59 -33.15 10.10
N ILE A 23 -63.33 -32.73 9.96
CA ILE A 23 -62.13 -33.61 9.82
C ILE A 23 -60.91 -32.71 10.09
N THR A 24 -60.19 -33.00 11.17
CA THR A 24 -58.90 -32.37 11.46
C THR A 24 -57.82 -33.13 10.70
N VAL A 25 -57.36 -32.60 9.56
CA VAL A 25 -56.11 -33.06 8.93
C VAL A 25 -54.97 -32.41 9.71
N VAL A 26 -54.30 -33.21 10.55
CA VAL A 26 -53.02 -32.82 11.15
C VAL A 26 -51.99 -32.82 10.03
N CYS A 27 -51.71 -31.65 9.48
CA CYS A 27 -50.60 -31.43 8.56
C CYS A 27 -49.33 -31.31 9.41
N LEU A 28 -48.56 -32.39 9.51
CA LEU A 28 -47.21 -32.34 10.06
C LEU A 28 -46.36 -31.48 9.10
N PRO A 29 -45.62 -30.46 9.57
CA PRO A 29 -44.69 -29.74 8.71
C PRO A 29 -43.62 -30.71 8.22
N ALA A 30 -43.47 -30.77 6.89
CA ALA A 30 -42.40 -31.50 6.24
C ALA A 30 -41.05 -31.01 6.76
N GLU A 31 -40.18 -31.96 7.12
CA GLU A 31 -38.76 -31.78 7.32
C GLU A 31 -38.17 -30.89 6.22
N GLU A 32 -37.66 -29.72 6.59
CA GLU A 32 -36.74 -28.93 5.76
C GLU A 32 -35.42 -29.69 5.62
N ALA A 33 -35.42 -30.68 4.75
CA ALA A 33 -34.22 -31.35 4.30
C ALA A 33 -33.45 -30.44 3.33
N ASN A 34 -32.23 -30.07 3.74
CA ASN A 34 -31.13 -29.58 2.91
C ASN A 34 -31.35 -28.27 2.13
N ALA A 35 -31.28 -27.15 2.85
CA ALA A 35 -30.69 -25.96 2.24
C ALA A 35 -29.18 -26.20 2.07
N PRO A 36 -28.60 -26.11 0.86
CA PRO A 36 -27.16 -26.18 0.71
C PRO A 36 -26.52 -25.05 1.51
N ALA A 37 -25.53 -25.39 2.34
CA ALA A 37 -24.75 -24.39 3.07
C ALA A 37 -24.30 -23.28 2.11
N PRO A 38 -24.35 -22.00 2.51
CA PRO A 38 -23.91 -20.91 1.65
C PRO A 38 -22.47 -21.21 1.21
N ARG A 39 -22.28 -21.44 -0.09
CA ARG A 39 -20.94 -21.64 -0.66
C ARG A 39 -20.14 -20.38 -0.32
N PRO A 40 -18.92 -20.50 0.22
CA PRO A 40 -18.09 -19.33 0.43
C PRO A 40 -17.94 -18.64 -0.92
N VAL A 41 -18.31 -17.37 -0.96
CA VAL A 41 -18.04 -16.52 -2.11
C VAL A 41 -16.53 -16.37 -2.17
N ILE A 42 -15.85 -17.22 -2.94
CA ILE A 42 -14.44 -17.04 -3.25
C ILE A 42 -14.36 -15.85 -4.21
N LYS A 43 -14.30 -14.64 -3.65
CA LYS A 43 -13.92 -13.41 -4.35
C LYS A 43 -12.44 -13.14 -4.08
N THR A 44 -11.58 -14.04 -4.53
CA THR A 44 -10.13 -13.79 -4.61
C THR A 44 -9.61 -14.34 -5.92
N GLN A 45 -10.00 -13.69 -7.03
CA GLN A 45 -9.24 -13.83 -8.27
C GLN A 45 -7.90 -13.07 -8.08
N GLY A 46 -6.84 -13.82 -7.74
CA GLY A 46 -5.44 -13.37 -7.89
C GLY A 46 -4.70 -12.87 -6.64
N PHE A 47 -5.36 -12.63 -5.51
CA PHE A 47 -4.72 -12.13 -4.28
C PHE A 47 -4.49 -13.24 -3.24
N VAL A 48 -3.41 -13.14 -2.46
CA VAL A 48 -3.10 -14.12 -1.41
C VAL A 48 -4.07 -13.94 -0.24
N PRO A 49 -4.73 -15.00 0.27
CA PRO A 49 -5.62 -14.89 1.42
C PRO A 49 -4.81 -14.74 2.71
N TYR A 50 -4.72 -13.52 3.27
CA TYR A 50 -3.89 -13.22 4.44
C TYR A 50 -4.67 -12.86 5.72
N SER A 51 -5.99 -12.67 5.62
CA SER A 51 -6.83 -12.26 6.76
C SER A 51 -6.96 -13.35 7.82
N ASP A 52 -7.15 -14.60 7.40
CA ASP A 52 -7.47 -15.73 8.26
C ASP A 52 -6.23 -16.61 8.55
N ALA A 53 -6.46 -17.72 9.26
CA ALA A 53 -5.44 -18.73 9.49
C ALA A 53 -4.86 -19.21 8.15
N PRO A 54 -3.53 -19.41 8.05
CA PRO A 54 -2.55 -19.37 9.13
C PRO A 54 -1.86 -18.00 9.31
N ILE A 55 -2.21 -16.98 8.53
CA ILE A 55 -1.47 -15.72 8.45
C ILE A 55 -1.91 -14.75 9.55
N HIS A 56 -3.22 -14.57 9.73
CA HIS A 56 -3.80 -13.66 10.73
C HIS A 56 -3.17 -12.26 10.70
N TYR A 57 -3.15 -11.63 9.52
CA TYR A 57 -2.51 -10.32 9.31
C TYR A 57 -3.03 -9.21 10.24
N ARG A 58 -4.24 -9.33 10.81
CA ARG A 58 -4.77 -8.34 11.76
C ARG A 58 -4.49 -8.68 13.23
N SER A 59 -3.68 -9.70 13.51
CA SER A 59 -3.32 -10.02 14.88
C SER A 59 -2.42 -8.93 15.47
N GLN A 60 -2.56 -8.68 16.78
CA GLN A 60 -1.81 -7.66 17.51
C GLN A 60 -0.41 -8.12 17.92
N GLN A 61 -0.05 -9.38 17.66
CA GLN A 61 1.28 -9.90 17.98
C GLN A 61 2.26 -9.49 16.88
N LEU A 62 2.82 -8.29 17.05
CA LEU A 62 3.80 -7.69 16.14
C LEU A 62 5.20 -7.66 16.77
N GLY A 63 6.20 -7.95 15.95
CA GLY A 63 7.63 -7.95 16.26
C GLY A 63 8.46 -7.09 15.30
N ASP A 64 7.80 -6.27 14.48
CA ASP A 64 8.43 -5.32 13.56
C ASP A 64 9.15 -4.17 14.29
N PRO A 65 10.03 -3.42 13.60
CA PRO A 65 10.76 -2.29 14.18
C PRO A 65 9.91 -1.24 14.93
N ILE A 66 8.71 -0.89 14.43
CA ILE A 66 7.82 0.07 15.08
C ILE A 66 7.22 -0.52 16.36
N ALA A 67 6.68 -1.73 16.31
CA ALA A 67 6.14 -2.40 17.50
C ALA A 67 7.20 -2.56 18.61
N LYS A 68 8.47 -2.76 18.24
CA LYS A 68 9.60 -2.75 19.19
C LYS A 68 9.90 -1.35 19.72
N LEU A 69 9.86 -0.32 18.88
CA LEU A 69 10.08 1.07 19.29
C LEU A 69 8.98 1.55 20.24
N GLU A 70 7.72 1.23 19.97
CA GLU A 70 6.59 1.59 20.84
C GLU A 70 6.76 1.04 22.25
N LYS A 71 7.11 -0.24 22.40
CA LYS A 71 7.38 -0.84 23.73
C LYS A 71 8.47 -0.10 24.52
N ARG A 72 9.47 0.44 23.82
CA ARG A 72 10.57 1.21 24.42
C ARG A 72 10.14 2.64 24.80
N LEU A 73 9.20 3.21 24.05
CA LEU A 73 8.58 4.50 24.38
C LEU A 73 7.65 4.37 25.58
N GLU A 74 6.80 3.35 25.59
CA GLU A 74 5.87 3.04 26.68
C GLU A 74 6.59 2.77 28.01
N SER A 75 7.75 2.10 27.95
CA SER A 75 8.58 1.83 29.14
C SER A 75 9.40 3.03 29.61
N GLY A 76 9.48 4.10 28.81
CA GLY A 76 10.34 5.25 29.07
C GLY A 76 11.84 4.99 28.83
N GLU A 77 12.21 3.88 28.19
CA GLU A 77 13.60 3.58 27.81
C GLU A 77 14.13 4.60 26.79
N ILE A 78 13.25 5.08 25.91
CA ILE A 78 13.57 6.10 24.91
C ILE A 78 12.49 7.20 24.90
N VAL A 79 12.90 8.39 24.50
CA VAL A 79 12.02 9.54 24.26
C VAL A 79 12.28 10.05 22.85
N LEU A 80 11.22 10.39 22.11
CA LEU A 80 11.35 11.06 20.81
C LEU A 80 11.40 12.56 21.02
N ASP A 81 12.54 13.17 20.69
CA ASP A 81 12.68 14.62 20.70
C ASP A 81 11.93 15.25 19.52
N TYR A 82 11.19 16.33 19.79
CA TYR A 82 10.52 17.13 18.76
C TYR A 82 11.43 18.25 18.27
N ASP A 83 11.66 18.31 16.95
CA ASP A 83 12.39 19.38 16.28
C ASP A 83 11.39 20.36 15.63
N PRO A 84 11.43 21.68 15.91
CA PRO A 84 10.46 22.63 15.33
C PRO A 84 10.41 22.68 13.79
N LYS A 85 11.48 22.25 13.11
CA LYS A 85 11.59 22.22 11.66
C LYS A 85 11.29 20.85 11.07
N PHE A 86 11.67 19.78 11.77
CA PHE A 86 11.61 18.40 11.28
C PHE A 86 10.62 17.50 12.01
N GLY A 87 9.91 18.02 13.01
CA GLY A 87 9.03 17.26 13.88
C GLY A 87 9.78 16.13 14.58
N TYR A 88 9.20 14.94 14.63
CA TYR A 88 9.85 13.76 15.20
C TYR A 88 10.82 13.05 14.25
N LEU A 89 10.95 13.50 12.98
CA LEU A 89 11.71 12.76 11.97
C LEU A 89 13.13 12.41 12.43
N LYS A 90 13.89 13.37 12.96
CA LYS A 90 15.29 13.14 13.34
C LYS A 90 15.45 12.13 14.47
N SER A 91 14.63 12.24 15.52
CA SER A 91 14.68 11.34 16.68
C SER A 91 14.21 9.93 16.30
N VAL A 92 13.20 9.83 15.45
CA VAL A 92 12.69 8.56 14.90
C VAL A 92 13.74 7.87 14.02
N LEU A 93 14.36 8.59 13.07
CA LEU A 93 15.44 8.04 12.23
C LEU A 93 16.60 7.51 13.08
N LYS A 94 16.99 8.26 14.12
CA LYS A 94 18.03 7.83 15.05
C LYS A 94 17.62 6.58 15.84
N ALA A 95 16.40 6.54 16.37
CA ALA A 95 15.90 5.41 17.15
C ALA A 95 15.80 4.11 16.33
N LEU A 96 15.51 4.23 15.04
CA LEU A 96 15.35 3.11 14.10
C LEU A 96 16.61 2.83 13.27
N ASN A 97 17.71 3.55 13.49
CA ASN A 97 18.94 3.45 12.72
C ASN A 97 18.73 3.60 11.20
N VAL A 98 17.91 4.57 10.80
CA VAL A 98 17.66 4.89 9.39
C VAL A 98 18.60 6.02 8.95
N PRO A 99 19.48 5.79 7.97
CA PRO A 99 20.46 6.78 7.55
C PRO A 99 19.82 7.93 6.76
N ALA A 100 20.16 9.18 7.06
CA ALA A 100 19.69 10.32 6.27
C ALA A 100 20.15 10.27 4.80
N SER A 101 21.21 9.51 4.49
CA SER A 101 21.70 9.30 3.12
C SER A 101 20.78 8.42 2.26
N SER A 102 19.81 7.70 2.84
CA SER A 102 18.79 6.97 2.08
C SER A 102 17.66 7.87 1.56
N GLN A 103 17.76 9.19 1.80
CA GLN A 103 16.77 10.16 1.33
C GLN A 103 16.53 10.03 -0.17
N THR A 104 15.27 9.81 -0.54
CA THR A 104 14.78 9.95 -1.90
C THR A 104 13.59 10.92 -1.92
N LEU A 105 13.51 11.74 -2.97
CA LEU A 105 12.48 12.77 -3.09
C LEU A 105 11.51 12.47 -4.24
N VAL A 106 10.24 12.34 -3.91
CA VAL A 106 9.13 12.09 -4.85
C VAL A 106 8.23 13.31 -4.92
N PHE A 107 8.03 13.84 -6.12
CA PHE A 107 7.16 14.99 -6.36
C PHE A 107 5.85 14.63 -7.05
N SER A 108 5.68 13.37 -7.48
CA SER A 108 4.42 12.90 -8.01
C SER A 108 3.33 12.88 -6.94
N LYS A 109 2.13 13.33 -7.31
CA LYS A 109 0.93 13.32 -6.48
C LYS A 109 0.28 11.93 -6.46
N THR A 110 1.01 10.94 -5.96
CA THR A 110 0.61 9.52 -5.89
C THR A 110 0.50 8.98 -4.45
N SER A 111 0.60 9.87 -3.47
CA SER A 111 0.56 9.59 -2.02
C SER A 111 -0.82 9.86 -1.43
N PHE A 112 -1.14 9.29 -0.26
CA PHE A 112 -2.30 9.71 0.54
C PHE A 112 -2.26 11.21 0.90
N GLN A 113 -1.07 11.73 1.22
CA GLN A 113 -0.82 13.16 1.49
C GLN A 113 -0.58 14.01 0.22
N PHE A 114 -1.09 13.61 -0.95
CA PHE A 114 -0.85 14.32 -2.23
C PHE A 114 -1.20 15.82 -2.27
N PRO A 115 -2.14 16.39 -1.48
CA PRO A 115 -2.45 17.81 -1.55
C PRO A 115 -1.23 18.70 -1.24
N ASN A 116 -0.31 18.23 -0.38
CA ASN A 116 0.87 18.98 0.07
C ASN A 116 2.15 18.67 -0.73
N ILE A 117 2.09 17.74 -1.69
CA ILE A 117 3.25 17.32 -2.49
C ILE A 117 3.30 18.10 -3.79
N THR A 118 4.42 18.75 -4.08
CA THR A 118 4.65 19.43 -5.37
C THR A 118 6.11 19.26 -5.80
N PRO A 119 6.50 19.62 -7.04
CA PRO A 119 7.92 19.73 -7.37
C PRO A 119 8.69 20.71 -6.47
N ALA A 120 8.07 21.78 -5.97
CA ALA A 120 8.72 22.71 -5.04
C ALA A 120 8.83 22.15 -3.60
N THR A 121 7.91 21.26 -3.23
CA THR A 121 7.80 20.64 -1.90
C THR A 121 7.59 19.13 -2.03
N PRO A 122 8.57 18.37 -2.56
CA PRO A 122 8.45 16.92 -2.70
C PRO A 122 8.29 16.24 -1.34
N ARG A 123 7.69 15.05 -1.35
CA ARG A 123 7.72 14.12 -0.22
C ARG A 123 9.12 13.51 -0.14
N ALA A 124 9.65 13.44 1.08
CA ALA A 124 10.87 12.70 1.37
C ALA A 124 10.55 11.29 1.83
N LEU A 125 11.30 10.32 1.34
CA LEU A 125 11.34 8.95 1.84
C LEU A 125 12.72 8.65 2.39
N TYR A 126 12.76 7.92 3.49
CA TYR A 126 13.97 7.38 4.11
C TYR A 126 13.73 5.91 4.38
N TYR A 127 14.79 5.10 4.35
CA TYR A 127 14.67 3.68 4.63
C TYR A 127 15.97 3.08 5.14
N ASN A 128 15.84 1.96 5.83
CA ASN A 128 16.89 0.97 6.03
C ASN A 128 16.36 -0.39 5.55
N ASP A 129 17.01 -1.48 5.95
CA ASP A 129 16.66 -2.83 5.53
C ASP A 129 15.24 -3.27 5.95
N ASP A 130 14.67 -2.75 7.04
CA ASP A 130 13.42 -3.26 7.61
C ASP A 130 12.26 -2.25 7.60
N ILE A 131 12.54 -0.96 7.38
CA ILE A 131 11.51 0.09 7.48
C ILE A 131 11.66 1.20 6.43
N TYR A 132 10.52 1.73 6.00
CA TYR A 132 10.38 2.90 5.14
C TYR A 132 9.63 4.00 5.90
N ILE A 133 10.11 5.24 5.80
CA ILE A 133 9.59 6.40 6.51
C ILE A 133 9.35 7.52 5.51
N GLY A 134 8.12 8.02 5.45
CA GLY A 134 7.71 9.14 4.61
C GLY A 134 7.46 10.40 5.42
N ARG A 135 7.96 11.53 4.91
CA ARG A 135 7.62 12.87 5.42
C ARG A 135 7.17 13.76 4.28
N VAL A 136 6.05 14.44 4.50
CA VAL A 136 5.53 15.46 3.58
C VAL A 136 5.71 16.84 4.21
N HIS A 137 6.14 17.82 3.43
CA HIS A 137 6.26 19.20 3.89
C HIS A 137 4.88 19.72 4.31
N ASN A 138 4.77 20.29 5.52
CA ASN A 138 3.48 20.65 6.16
C ASN A 138 2.47 19.49 6.19
N GLY A 139 2.96 18.24 6.15
CA GLY A 139 2.17 17.05 6.41
C GLY A 139 1.74 17.00 7.87
N LYS A 140 0.64 16.30 8.14
CA LYS A 140 0.14 16.15 9.51
C LYS A 140 0.83 15.04 10.28
N PHE A 141 1.35 14.05 9.55
CA PHE A 141 1.93 12.86 10.13
C PHE A 141 3.13 12.38 9.32
N LEU A 142 4.03 11.68 10.01
CA LEU A 142 4.99 10.78 9.40
C LEU A 142 4.27 9.49 9.01
N GLU A 143 4.68 8.91 7.87
CA GLU A 143 4.13 7.65 7.36
C GLU A 143 5.19 6.56 7.48
N PHE A 144 4.80 5.35 7.87
CA PHE A 144 5.72 4.23 8.08
C PHE A 144 5.24 2.98 7.37
N ILE A 145 6.19 2.20 6.86
CA ILE A 145 5.97 0.83 6.43
C ILE A 145 7.08 -0.01 7.04
N SER A 146 6.73 -0.82 8.03
CA SER A 146 7.64 -1.60 8.87
C SER A 146 7.45 -3.08 8.58
N PHE A 147 8.52 -3.83 8.37
CA PHE A 147 8.41 -5.25 8.01
C PHE A 147 8.44 -6.16 9.24
N ASP A 148 7.32 -6.84 9.49
CA ASP A 148 7.21 -7.91 10.47
C ASP A 148 7.65 -9.25 9.86
N PRO A 149 8.46 -10.06 10.55
CA PRO A 149 8.93 -11.34 10.02
C PRO A 149 7.81 -12.37 9.77
N MET A 150 6.65 -12.20 10.41
CA MET A 150 5.49 -13.10 10.28
C MET A 150 4.34 -12.46 9.50
N GLN A 151 4.15 -11.15 9.58
CA GLN A 151 3.00 -10.46 8.99
C GLN A 151 3.36 -9.58 7.78
N GLY A 152 4.63 -9.54 7.37
CA GLY A 152 5.05 -8.73 6.22
C GLY A 152 4.94 -7.22 6.50
N ALA A 153 4.57 -6.43 5.50
CA ALA A 153 4.50 -4.97 5.64
C ALA A 153 3.37 -4.53 6.58
N ILE A 154 3.71 -3.75 7.61
CA ILE A 154 2.78 -3.12 8.55
C ILE A 154 2.85 -1.61 8.39
N PHE A 155 1.69 -0.97 8.26
CA PHE A 155 1.56 0.44 7.96
C PHE A 155 1.23 1.21 9.23
N TYR A 156 1.99 2.26 9.51
CA TYR A 156 1.74 3.14 10.65
C TYR A 156 1.74 4.61 10.24
N ILE A 157 1.11 5.43 11.06
CA ILE A 157 1.27 6.88 11.05
C ILE A 157 1.71 7.37 12.44
N LEU A 158 2.43 8.47 12.49
CA LEU A 158 2.72 9.19 13.73
C LEU A 158 2.33 10.66 13.53
N ASP A 159 1.44 11.18 14.37
CA ASP A 159 1.13 12.62 14.38
C ASP A 159 2.42 13.42 14.60
N ASP A 160 2.72 14.35 13.69
CA ASP A 160 3.94 15.17 13.72
C ASP A 160 3.71 16.49 14.48
N GLN A 161 2.81 16.45 15.47
CA GLN A 161 2.59 17.50 16.46
C GLN A 161 3.26 17.17 17.80
N PRO A 162 3.78 18.18 18.52
CA PRO A 162 4.44 17.94 19.80
C PRO A 162 3.45 17.36 20.82
N SER A 163 3.76 16.17 21.30
CA SER A 163 3.00 15.42 22.30
C SER A 163 3.95 14.93 23.40
N PRO A 164 3.51 14.90 24.67
CA PRO A 164 4.26 14.22 25.73
C PRO A 164 4.37 12.71 25.49
N HIS A 165 3.44 12.13 24.73
CA HIS A 165 3.37 10.71 24.40
C HIS A 165 3.03 10.53 22.91
N PRO A 166 4.02 10.60 22.01
CA PRO A 166 3.81 10.24 20.60
C PRO A 166 3.49 8.75 20.46
N VAL A 167 2.48 8.42 19.63
CA VAL A 167 1.98 7.04 19.43
C VAL A 167 2.02 6.69 17.95
N PHE A 168 2.43 5.48 17.60
CA PHE A 168 2.39 4.99 16.23
C PHE A 168 1.07 4.27 15.98
N GLU A 169 0.18 4.90 15.23
CA GLU A 169 -1.13 4.32 14.95
C GLU A 169 -1.04 3.39 13.74
N ARG A 170 -1.37 2.11 13.93
CA ARG A 170 -1.46 1.14 12.83
C ARG A 170 -2.63 1.49 11.91
N SER A 171 -2.35 1.72 10.63
CA SER A 171 -3.37 1.94 9.60
C SER A 171 -3.79 0.61 8.96
N GLU A 172 -4.90 0.03 9.42
CA GLU A 172 -5.32 -1.31 8.99
C GLU A 172 -6.16 -1.35 7.70
N VAL A 173 -6.86 -0.25 7.37
CA VAL A 173 -7.80 -0.20 6.22
C VAL A 173 -7.32 0.77 5.14
N ASP A 174 -6.86 1.96 5.52
CA ASP A 174 -6.59 3.03 4.56
C ASP A 174 -5.38 2.74 3.66
N CYS A 175 -4.31 2.17 4.22
CA CYS A 175 -3.10 1.87 3.45
C CYS A 175 -3.23 0.57 2.65
N VAL A 176 -3.74 -0.50 3.27
CA VAL A 176 -3.80 -1.85 2.67
C VAL A 176 -4.69 -1.87 1.41
N GLN A 177 -5.72 -1.03 1.33
CA GLN A 177 -6.58 -0.91 0.16
C GLN A 177 -5.82 -0.57 -1.13
N CYS A 178 -4.74 0.22 -1.03
CA CYS A 178 -3.89 0.57 -2.18
C CYS A 178 -2.61 -0.27 -2.26
N HIS A 179 -2.17 -0.84 -1.14
CA HIS A 179 -0.90 -1.55 -1.00
C HIS A 179 -1.02 -3.08 -1.14
N VAL A 180 -2.22 -3.60 -1.39
CA VAL A 180 -2.44 -4.97 -1.87
C VAL A 180 -2.81 -4.88 -3.33
N ALA A 181 -1.80 -5.02 -4.19
CA ALA A 181 -1.93 -4.79 -5.63
C ALA A 181 -1.14 -5.85 -6.41
N PRO A 182 -1.38 -6.00 -7.73
CA PRO A 182 -0.54 -6.84 -8.57
C PRO A 182 0.96 -6.44 -8.48
N ALA A 183 1.24 -5.14 -8.32
CA ALA A 183 2.59 -4.60 -8.14
C ALA A 183 3.27 -5.03 -6.82
N THR A 184 2.50 -5.56 -5.87
CA THR A 184 3.00 -6.10 -4.59
C THR A 184 2.74 -7.60 -4.49
N HIS A 185 2.58 -8.29 -5.63
CA HIS A 185 2.32 -9.74 -5.67
C HIS A 185 1.06 -10.17 -4.91
N GLY A 186 0.14 -9.22 -4.72
CA GLY A 186 -1.10 -9.43 -4.01
C GLY A 186 -0.97 -9.68 -2.52
N VAL A 187 0.15 -9.29 -1.91
CA VAL A 187 0.33 -9.18 -0.46
C VAL A 187 0.37 -7.71 -0.01
N PRO A 188 0.08 -7.39 1.27
CA PRO A 188 0.37 -6.06 1.80
C PRO A 188 1.87 -5.76 1.61
N GLY A 189 2.19 -4.73 0.84
CA GLY A 189 3.56 -4.50 0.40
C GLY A 189 3.87 -3.08 -0.03
N VAL A 190 5.06 -2.91 -0.62
CA VAL A 190 5.63 -1.62 -1.02
C VAL A 190 5.85 -1.56 -2.52
N MET A 191 5.71 -0.39 -3.12
CA MET A 191 5.87 -0.23 -4.57
C MET A 191 6.42 1.14 -4.93
N LEU A 192 7.35 1.16 -5.89
CA LEU A 192 7.86 2.40 -6.49
C LEU A 192 7.19 2.61 -7.83
N ARG A 193 6.36 3.64 -7.92
CA ARG A 193 5.70 4.02 -9.18
C ARG A 193 6.53 5.07 -9.91
N SER A 194 6.69 4.86 -11.21
CA SER A 194 7.27 5.81 -12.16
C SER A 194 6.18 6.28 -13.11
N VAL A 195 5.91 7.59 -13.12
CA VAL A 195 4.79 8.19 -13.86
C VAL A 195 5.22 9.46 -14.57
N TYR A 196 4.60 9.74 -15.72
CA TYR A 196 4.70 11.07 -16.33
C TYR A 196 3.91 12.05 -15.49
N THR A 197 4.51 13.17 -15.14
CA THR A 197 3.90 14.19 -14.28
C THR A 197 3.84 15.53 -15.00
N LYS A 198 2.76 16.26 -14.78
CA LYS A 198 2.69 17.68 -15.17
C LYS A 198 3.60 18.52 -14.28
N ALA A 199 3.82 19.78 -14.64
CA ALA A 199 4.57 20.74 -13.81
C ALA A 199 4.01 20.90 -12.37
N SER A 200 2.75 20.50 -12.12
CA SER A 200 2.13 20.47 -10.80
C SER A 200 2.41 19.21 -9.97
N GLY A 201 3.10 18.21 -10.53
CA GLY A 201 3.29 16.88 -9.94
C GLY A 201 2.11 15.91 -10.15
N VAL A 202 0.99 16.38 -10.71
CA VAL A 202 -0.16 15.51 -11.05
C VAL A 202 0.23 14.57 -12.18
N GLN A 203 -0.12 13.28 -12.07
CA GLN A 203 0.08 12.31 -13.16
C GLN A 203 -0.61 12.81 -14.45
N ALA A 204 0.11 12.79 -15.56
CA ALA A 204 -0.45 13.11 -16.86
C ALA A 204 -1.47 12.04 -17.27
N ALA A 205 -2.69 12.46 -17.60
CA ALA A 205 -3.74 11.52 -18.01
C ALA A 205 -3.35 10.83 -19.34
N GLY A 206 -3.74 9.56 -19.49
CA GLY A 206 -3.50 8.79 -20.72
C GLY A 206 -2.04 8.42 -20.99
N THR A 207 -1.12 8.63 -20.04
CA THR A 207 0.26 8.12 -20.12
C THR A 207 0.39 6.81 -19.36
N PRO A 208 1.30 5.91 -19.77
CA PRO A 208 1.59 4.70 -19.01
C PRO A 208 2.19 5.05 -17.63
N ALA A 209 2.05 4.10 -16.71
CA ALA A 209 2.70 4.10 -15.42
C ALA A 209 3.50 2.80 -15.28
N PHE A 210 4.66 2.87 -14.66
CA PHE A 210 5.57 1.74 -14.49
C PHE A 210 5.79 1.45 -13.02
N ILE A 211 6.11 0.21 -12.70
CA ILE A 211 6.68 -0.17 -11.41
C ILE A 211 8.19 -0.22 -11.60
N THR A 212 8.91 0.45 -10.71
CA THR A 212 10.37 0.48 -10.70
C THR A 212 10.89 -0.60 -9.77
N GLY A 213 11.59 -1.57 -10.33
CA GLY A 213 12.40 -2.57 -9.64
C GLY A 213 13.74 -2.77 -10.38
N GLN A 214 14.55 -3.73 -9.93
CA GLN A 214 15.85 -4.01 -10.57
C GLN A 214 15.74 -4.41 -12.05
N GLU A 215 14.65 -5.06 -12.46
CA GLU A 215 14.45 -5.56 -13.83
C GLU A 215 13.89 -4.48 -14.78
N SER A 216 13.44 -3.33 -14.25
CA SER A 216 12.81 -2.29 -15.06
C SER A 216 13.83 -1.62 -15.99
N PRO A 217 13.54 -1.39 -17.28
CA PRO A 217 14.43 -0.63 -18.15
C PRO A 217 14.74 0.77 -17.60
N MET A 218 15.99 1.24 -17.70
CA MET A 218 16.41 2.53 -17.12
C MET A 218 15.55 3.72 -17.60
N ASN A 219 15.16 3.70 -18.88
CA ASN A 219 14.31 4.73 -19.50
C ASN A 219 12.85 4.73 -19.01
N GLN A 220 12.46 3.79 -18.15
CA GLN A 220 11.15 3.72 -17.50
C GLN A 220 11.21 4.05 -16.00
N ARG A 221 12.39 4.27 -15.43
CA ARG A 221 12.57 4.49 -13.98
C ARG A 221 12.39 5.96 -13.58
N TRP A 222 11.89 6.17 -12.36
CA TRP A 222 11.91 7.44 -11.61
C TRP A 222 11.05 8.61 -12.15
N GLY A 223 10.08 8.35 -13.02
CA GLY A 223 9.13 9.39 -13.43
C GLY A 223 8.36 9.95 -12.24
N GLY A 224 8.42 11.28 -12.04
CA GLY A 224 7.84 11.92 -10.87
C GLY A 224 8.74 11.97 -9.63
N TRP A 225 10.03 11.62 -9.79
CA TRP A 225 11.04 11.67 -8.74
C TRP A 225 12.18 12.60 -9.10
N TYR A 226 12.80 13.17 -8.08
CA TYR A 226 14.10 13.80 -8.23
C TYR A 226 15.20 12.74 -8.17
N VAL A 227 16.20 12.87 -9.05
CA VAL A 227 17.38 12.01 -9.10
C VAL A 227 18.62 12.90 -9.14
N THR A 228 19.49 12.75 -8.16
CA THR A 228 20.82 13.36 -8.15
C THR A 228 21.87 12.32 -8.46
N ALA A 229 22.82 12.68 -9.32
CA ALA A 229 23.94 11.83 -9.71
C ALA A 229 25.14 12.71 -10.08
N ARG A 230 26.33 12.31 -9.62
CA ARG A 230 27.60 12.95 -10.00
C ARG A 230 28.11 12.46 -11.36
N SER A 231 27.73 11.24 -11.73
CA SER A 231 27.95 10.56 -13.00
C SER A 231 26.92 9.44 -13.10
N GLY A 232 26.34 9.16 -14.27
CA GLY A 232 25.30 8.14 -14.36
C GLY A 232 24.71 7.94 -15.76
N PRO A 233 23.80 6.96 -15.91
CA PRO A 233 23.23 6.61 -17.20
C PRO A 233 22.39 7.78 -17.75
N PRO A 234 22.49 8.09 -19.04
CA PRO A 234 21.98 9.36 -19.59
C PRO A 234 20.46 9.43 -19.72
N VAL A 235 19.72 8.31 -19.64
CA VAL A 235 18.29 8.27 -19.99
C VAL A 235 17.45 7.55 -18.92
N HIS A 236 16.68 8.34 -18.17
CA HIS A 236 15.64 7.90 -17.23
C HIS A 236 14.50 8.93 -17.20
N MET A 237 13.39 8.62 -16.53
CA MET A 237 12.24 9.54 -16.43
C MET A 237 12.32 10.52 -15.24
N GLY A 238 13.28 10.32 -14.34
CA GLY A 238 13.57 11.25 -13.24
C GLY A 238 13.87 12.67 -13.72
N ASN A 239 13.55 13.66 -12.87
CA ASN A 239 13.76 15.10 -13.14
C ASN A 239 12.98 15.68 -14.32
N VAL A 240 11.99 14.97 -14.88
CA VAL A 240 11.19 15.40 -16.03
C VAL A 240 9.75 15.69 -15.64
N THR A 241 9.20 16.78 -16.19
CA THR A 241 7.75 17.03 -16.22
C THR A 241 7.29 17.31 -17.64
N VAL A 242 6.02 17.05 -17.93
CA VAL A 242 5.39 17.20 -19.24
C VAL A 242 4.33 18.30 -19.26
N ALA A 243 4.06 18.86 -20.46
CA ALA A 243 3.13 19.98 -20.60
C ALA A 243 1.65 19.56 -20.66
N GLY A 244 1.36 18.37 -21.19
CA GLY A 244 0.00 17.92 -21.51
C GLY A 244 -0.32 16.51 -21.05
N SER A 245 -1.33 15.91 -21.69
CA SER A 245 -1.74 14.51 -21.52
C SER A 245 -1.25 13.66 -22.68
N GLY A 246 -1.07 12.36 -22.45
CA GLY A 246 -0.66 11.39 -23.47
C GLY A 246 0.86 11.32 -23.69
N VAL A 247 1.31 10.24 -24.36
CA VAL A 247 2.74 9.87 -24.47
C VAL A 247 3.55 10.80 -25.38
N LEU A 248 2.92 11.42 -26.37
CA LEU A 248 3.57 12.32 -27.34
C LEU A 248 3.62 13.78 -26.86
N THR A 249 3.39 14.01 -25.57
CA THR A 249 3.36 15.36 -25.02
C THR A 249 4.77 15.97 -24.95
N PRO A 250 4.94 17.27 -25.23
CA PRO A 250 6.22 17.94 -25.04
C PRO A 250 6.67 17.92 -23.59
N VAL A 251 7.99 17.83 -23.39
CA VAL A 251 8.63 18.04 -22.10
C VAL A 251 8.42 19.50 -21.68
N ALA A 252 7.90 19.73 -20.48
CA ALA A 252 7.72 21.06 -19.90
C ALA A 252 8.97 21.52 -19.14
N LYS A 253 9.62 20.60 -18.41
CA LYS A 253 10.86 20.86 -17.68
C LYS A 253 11.70 19.60 -17.60
N ILE A 254 13.00 19.74 -17.81
CA ILE A 254 14.00 18.69 -17.61
C ILE A 254 15.17 19.29 -16.82
N LEU A 255 15.61 18.61 -15.75
CA LEU A 255 16.89 18.92 -15.13
C LEU A 255 18.00 18.07 -15.77
N PRO A 256 19.26 18.53 -15.71
CA PRO A 256 20.39 17.77 -16.25
C PRO A 256 20.48 16.35 -15.65
N ALA A 257 20.91 15.38 -16.45
CA ALA A 257 21.17 14.00 -15.98
C ALA A 257 22.30 13.95 -14.95
N THR A 258 23.28 14.84 -15.06
CA THR A 258 24.30 15.07 -14.02
C THR A 258 23.86 16.23 -13.14
N LEU A 259 23.36 15.90 -11.96
CA LEU A 259 22.82 16.85 -10.99
C LEU A 259 23.37 16.51 -9.60
N PRO A 260 24.45 17.15 -9.13
CA PRO A 260 25.10 16.78 -7.88
C PRO A 260 24.32 17.17 -6.62
N SER A 261 23.36 18.10 -6.73
CA SER A 261 22.45 18.50 -5.65
C SER A 261 21.18 19.14 -6.22
N LEU A 262 20.14 19.23 -5.39
CA LEU A 262 18.85 19.84 -5.71
C LEU A 262 18.73 21.31 -5.32
N ARG A 263 19.82 21.95 -4.87
CA ARG A 263 19.81 23.36 -4.41
C ARG A 263 19.32 24.36 -5.46
N THR A 264 19.52 24.05 -6.73
CA THR A 264 19.06 24.87 -7.86
C THR A 264 17.65 24.51 -8.33
N ALA A 265 17.08 23.41 -7.81
CA ALA A 265 15.77 22.90 -8.19
C ALA A 265 14.67 23.26 -7.17
N LEU A 266 14.99 23.29 -5.87
CA LEU A 266 14.05 23.54 -4.77
C LEU A 266 14.78 24.01 -3.49
N ASP A 267 14.03 24.49 -2.48
CA ASP A 267 14.58 24.83 -1.16
C ASP A 267 14.95 23.57 -0.36
N THR A 268 16.21 23.15 -0.50
CA THR A 268 16.73 21.97 0.19
C THR A 268 16.82 22.10 1.71
N SER A 269 16.64 23.31 2.27
CA SER A 269 16.71 23.49 3.72
C SER A 269 15.58 22.75 4.46
N ALA A 270 14.48 22.44 3.77
CA ALA A 270 13.35 21.68 4.29
C ALA A 270 13.61 20.16 4.41
N TYR A 271 14.77 19.67 3.96
CA TYR A 271 15.14 18.26 3.87
C TYR A 271 16.42 17.97 4.67
N LEU A 272 16.69 16.69 4.98
CA LEU A 272 17.87 16.31 5.75
C LEU A 272 19.15 16.30 4.90
N THR A 273 19.02 16.08 3.60
CA THR A 273 20.09 16.24 2.61
C THR A 273 19.60 17.07 1.42
N ASP A 274 20.54 17.61 0.65
CA ASP A 274 20.27 18.32 -0.61
C ASP A 274 20.22 17.39 -1.83
N THR A 275 20.16 16.07 -1.60
CA THR A 275 20.22 15.02 -2.63
C THR A 275 19.02 14.08 -2.61
N SER A 276 18.83 13.41 -3.74
CA SER A 276 17.95 12.24 -3.91
C SER A 276 18.75 11.24 -4.74
N ASP A 277 19.72 10.60 -4.08
CA ASP A 277 20.84 9.96 -4.74
C ASP A 277 20.43 8.75 -5.58
N ILE A 278 21.03 8.61 -6.76
CA ILE A 278 20.73 7.53 -7.69
C ILE A 278 21.02 6.15 -7.09
N VAL A 279 22.07 6.00 -6.26
CA VAL A 279 22.39 4.74 -5.59
C VAL A 279 21.30 4.42 -4.56
N ALA A 280 20.89 5.41 -3.76
CA ALA A 280 19.77 5.24 -2.84
C ALA A 280 18.46 4.87 -3.55
N GLN A 281 18.23 5.39 -4.76
CA GLN A 281 17.08 5.01 -5.57
C GLN A 281 17.15 3.59 -6.13
N LEU A 282 18.35 3.13 -6.52
CA LEU A 282 18.57 1.76 -7.00
C LEU A 282 18.37 0.73 -5.89
N VAL A 283 18.95 0.98 -4.71
CA VAL A 283 18.76 0.13 -3.53
C VAL A 283 17.28 0.09 -3.14
N LEU A 284 16.60 1.25 -3.11
CA LEU A 284 15.17 1.31 -2.82
C LEU A 284 14.33 0.49 -3.82
N ALA A 285 14.61 0.60 -5.12
CA ALA A 285 13.92 -0.16 -6.16
C ALA A 285 14.09 -1.67 -6.01
N HIS A 286 15.30 -2.13 -5.70
CA HIS A 286 15.58 -3.53 -5.41
C HIS A 286 14.85 -4.00 -4.14
N GLN A 287 15.05 -3.29 -3.02
CA GLN A 287 14.56 -3.68 -1.70
C GLN A 287 13.03 -3.83 -1.68
N THR A 288 12.30 -2.90 -2.32
CA THR A 288 10.84 -2.95 -2.30
C THR A 288 10.25 -4.20 -2.95
N GLN A 289 10.78 -4.63 -4.09
CA GLN A 289 10.30 -5.85 -4.74
C GLN A 289 10.77 -7.10 -3.99
N MET A 290 12.01 -7.10 -3.46
CA MET A 290 12.51 -8.20 -2.63
C MET A 290 11.61 -8.43 -1.41
N HIS A 291 11.22 -7.36 -0.71
CA HIS A 291 10.32 -7.43 0.44
C HIS A 291 8.95 -8.01 0.11
N ASN A 292 8.39 -7.66 -1.05
CA ASN A 292 7.12 -8.24 -1.50
C ASN A 292 7.28 -9.74 -1.77
N LEU A 293 8.36 -10.16 -2.42
CA LEU A 293 8.66 -11.57 -2.71
C LEU A 293 8.90 -12.38 -1.44
N ILE A 294 9.61 -11.83 -0.44
CA ILE A 294 9.79 -12.46 0.88
C ILE A 294 8.43 -12.70 1.53
N THR A 295 7.58 -11.67 1.55
CA THR A 295 6.24 -11.74 2.16
C THR A 295 5.35 -12.75 1.43
N GLU A 296 5.33 -12.70 0.09
CA GLU A 296 4.60 -13.66 -0.75
C GLU A 296 5.05 -15.10 -0.48
N THR A 297 6.37 -15.34 -0.47
CA THR A 297 6.96 -16.66 -0.21
C THR A 297 6.58 -17.16 1.17
N ASN A 298 6.68 -16.32 2.20
CA ASN A 298 6.27 -16.65 3.57
C ASN A 298 4.79 -17.07 3.62
N TYR A 299 3.90 -16.25 3.03
CA TYR A 299 2.47 -16.48 3.08
C TYR A 299 2.06 -17.74 2.35
N LYS A 300 2.52 -17.92 1.10
CA LYS A 300 2.22 -19.11 0.31
C LYS A 300 2.74 -20.38 0.97
N THR A 301 3.93 -20.34 1.57
CA THR A 301 4.49 -21.48 2.30
C THR A 301 3.63 -21.84 3.50
N ARG A 302 3.23 -20.86 4.33
CA ARG A 302 2.38 -21.13 5.50
C ARG A 302 1.01 -21.65 5.10
N LEU A 303 0.40 -21.09 4.07
CA LEU A 303 -0.88 -21.57 3.53
C LEU A 303 -0.79 -23.03 3.06
N ALA A 304 0.26 -23.37 2.31
CA ALA A 304 0.49 -24.73 1.84
C ALA A 304 0.70 -25.72 3.00
N LEU A 305 1.44 -25.33 4.05
CA LEU A 305 1.64 -26.15 5.25
C LEU A 305 0.37 -26.30 6.10
N TYR A 306 -0.44 -25.24 6.18
CA TYR A 306 -1.69 -25.24 6.94
C TYR A 306 -2.79 -26.11 6.33
N ALA A 307 -2.80 -26.26 5.00
CA ALA A 307 -3.71 -27.17 4.30
C ALA A 307 -3.50 -28.66 4.66
N GLY A 308 -2.46 -28.99 5.45
CA GLY A 308 -2.19 -30.31 6.00
C GLY A 308 -1.16 -31.09 5.18
N PRO A 309 -0.55 -32.16 5.76
CA PRO A 309 0.25 -33.09 4.99
C PRO A 309 -0.71 -33.86 4.07
N SER A 310 -0.75 -33.53 2.79
CA SER A 310 -1.24 -34.49 1.82
C SER A 310 -0.17 -35.58 1.73
N ASP A 311 -0.51 -36.80 2.15
CA ASP A 311 0.35 -37.99 1.94
C ASP A 311 0.77 -38.13 0.47
N ASP A 312 0.01 -37.53 -0.46
CA ASP A 312 0.44 -37.16 -1.80
C ASP A 312 0.81 -35.68 -1.87
N ARG A 313 2.10 -35.32 -1.74
CA ARG A 313 2.57 -34.00 -2.21
C ARG A 313 2.52 -33.99 -3.74
N THR A 314 1.32 -33.79 -4.28
CA THR A 314 1.12 -33.52 -5.70
C THR A 314 2.03 -32.37 -6.10
N ASP A 315 2.52 -32.39 -7.34
CA ASP A 315 3.34 -31.29 -7.88
C ASP A 315 2.64 -29.92 -7.71
N ALA A 316 1.30 -29.91 -7.70
CA ALA A 316 0.51 -28.73 -7.43
C ALA A 316 0.76 -28.12 -6.04
N VAL A 317 0.83 -28.91 -4.96
CA VAL A 317 1.10 -28.41 -3.60
C VAL A 317 2.55 -27.95 -3.47
N ARG A 318 3.48 -28.71 -4.05
CA ARG A 318 4.91 -28.37 -4.09
C ARG A 318 5.16 -27.03 -4.80
N ASN A 319 4.52 -26.83 -5.95
CA ASN A 319 4.63 -25.60 -6.73
C ASN A 319 4.13 -24.35 -5.99
N GLN A 320 3.28 -24.49 -4.97
CA GLN A 320 2.78 -23.34 -4.20
C GLN A 320 3.89 -22.63 -3.42
N PHE A 321 4.95 -23.33 -3.00
CA PHE A 321 6.07 -22.73 -2.28
C PHE A 321 7.39 -22.77 -3.06
N GLU A 322 7.63 -23.75 -3.94
CA GLU A 322 8.85 -23.79 -4.76
C GLU A 322 8.91 -22.61 -5.75
N SER A 323 7.80 -22.29 -6.44
CA SER A 323 7.78 -21.19 -7.42
C SER A 323 8.09 -19.81 -6.81
N PRO A 324 7.42 -19.35 -5.73
CA PRO A 324 7.76 -18.06 -5.13
C PRO A 324 9.17 -18.08 -4.51
N SER A 325 9.63 -19.21 -3.97
CA SER A 325 10.99 -19.33 -3.43
C SER A 325 12.06 -19.19 -4.51
N GLU A 326 11.90 -19.86 -5.66
CA GLU A 326 12.80 -19.74 -6.81
C GLU A 326 12.81 -18.30 -7.35
N GLN A 327 11.63 -17.66 -7.44
CA GLN A 327 11.52 -16.27 -7.88
C GLN A 327 12.22 -15.32 -6.91
N LEU A 328 12.05 -15.52 -5.60
CA LEU A 328 12.76 -14.78 -4.56
C LEU A 328 14.28 -14.95 -4.72
N VAL A 329 14.79 -16.18 -4.78
CA VAL A 329 16.23 -16.45 -4.91
C VAL A 329 16.79 -15.81 -6.18
N ARG A 330 16.12 -15.94 -7.32
CA ARG A 330 16.53 -15.27 -8.57
C ARG A 330 16.60 -13.76 -8.42
N TYR A 331 15.63 -13.18 -7.74
CA TYR A 331 15.58 -11.75 -7.47
C TYR A 331 16.73 -11.30 -6.56
N MET A 332 17.00 -12.03 -5.48
CA MET A 332 18.13 -11.78 -4.56
C MET A 332 19.48 -11.85 -5.27
N LEU A 333 19.59 -12.68 -6.32
CA LEU A 333 20.80 -12.83 -7.13
C LEU A 333 20.88 -11.84 -8.31
N PHE A 334 20.05 -10.79 -8.32
CA PHE A 334 20.04 -9.75 -9.37
C PHE A 334 19.84 -10.32 -10.77
N THR A 335 19.10 -11.42 -10.91
CA THR A 335 18.79 -11.98 -12.22
C THR A 335 17.99 -10.95 -13.03
N ASN A 336 18.38 -10.75 -14.29
CA ASN A 336 17.78 -9.77 -15.22
C ASN A 336 17.96 -8.29 -14.85
N GLU A 337 18.94 -7.93 -14.02
CA GLU A 337 19.42 -6.54 -13.88
C GLU A 337 20.17 -6.05 -15.14
#